data_AF-A0A496A491-F1
#
_entry.id   AF-A0A496A491-F1
#
_cell.length_a   1.000
_cell.length_b   1.000
_cell.length_c   1.000
_cell.angle_alpha   90.00
_cell.angle_beta   90.00
_cell.angle_gamma   90.00
#
_symmetry.space_group_name_H-M   'P 1'
#
loop_
_entity.id
_entity.type
_entity.pdbx_description
1 polymer ?
#
loop_
_entity_poly.entity_id
_entity_poly.type
_entity_poly.pdbx_seq_one_letter_code
_entity_poly.pdbx_strand_id
1 'polypeptide(L)'
;MLIDEHQTKPTIIILSSGRLVNPGMDGSDYKMDDVLAPKRQCEIKQLVEQFKAFNPITVALEVDFSRNAEINAEYQGYLKGTYQLTRGEGNQIGYRLAKQLGHSKVYYVDYFRSSKENPKARSGLGDPKIVSFIIR
;
A
#
# COMPACT_ATOMS: atom_id res chain seq x y z
N MET A 1 -5.30 32.99 25.69
CA MET A 1 -4.52 32.52 24.52
C MET A 1 -5.29 31.36 23.92
N LEU A 2 -5.92 31.58 22.77
CA LEU A 2 -6.76 30.59 22.08
C LEU A 2 -5.85 29.60 21.35
N ILE A 3 -6.01 28.31 21.60
CA ILE A 3 -5.52 27.25 20.72
C ILE A 3 -6.70 26.82 19.87
N ASP A 4 -6.63 27.19 18.59
CA ASP A 4 -7.52 26.71 17.54
C ASP A 4 -6.95 25.37 17.04
N GLU A 5 -7.32 24.27 17.68
CA GLU A 5 -7.02 22.92 17.19
C GLU A 5 -8.00 22.57 16.06
N HIS A 6 -7.73 23.05 14.86
CA HIS A 6 -8.29 22.46 13.64
C HIS A 6 -7.65 21.07 13.42
N GLN A 7 -8.08 20.08 14.21
CA GLN A 7 -7.74 18.68 13.99
C GLN A 7 -8.41 18.23 12.68
N THR A 8 -7.67 18.30 11.58
CA THR A 8 -8.14 17.86 10.26
C THR A 8 -8.48 16.37 10.32
N LYS A 9 -9.74 16.02 10.07
CA LYS A 9 -10.18 14.63 10.05
C LYS A 9 -9.44 13.86 8.94
N PRO A 10 -8.91 12.65 9.22
CA PRO A 10 -8.26 11.87 8.20
C PRO A 10 -9.23 11.49 7.09
N THR A 11 -8.86 11.76 5.84
CA THR A 11 -9.60 11.24 4.68
C THR A 11 -8.95 9.95 4.22
N ILE A 12 -9.74 8.89 4.10
CA ILE A 12 -9.22 7.53 3.84
C ILE A 12 -9.79 6.99 2.54
N ILE A 13 -8.93 6.44 1.69
CA ILE A 13 -9.34 5.55 0.60
C ILE A 13 -8.90 4.14 0.97
N ILE A 14 -9.83 3.19 0.86
CA ILE A 14 -9.56 1.78 0.99
C ILE A 14 -9.68 1.16 -0.39
N LEU A 15 -8.59 0.55 -0.87
CA LEU A 15 -8.63 -0.28 -2.06
C LEU A 15 -8.71 -1.75 -1.65
N SER A 16 -9.80 -2.39 -2.05
CA SER A 16 -9.93 -3.84 -2.08
C SER A 16 -9.63 -4.34 -3.49
N SER A 17 -8.71 -5.29 -3.62
CA SER A 17 -8.34 -5.94 -4.87
C SER A 17 -8.22 -7.44 -4.67
N GLY A 18 -8.36 -8.23 -5.75
CA GLY A 18 -7.88 -9.62 -5.72
C GLY A 18 -6.36 -9.66 -5.70
N ARG A 19 -5.78 -10.77 -5.22
CA ARG A 19 -4.32 -10.97 -5.22
C ARG A 19 -3.77 -10.96 -6.64
N LEU A 20 -3.03 -9.91 -7.01
CA LEU A 20 -2.49 -9.78 -8.37
C LEU A 20 -1.44 -10.86 -8.67
N VAL A 21 -0.76 -11.35 -7.63
CA VAL A 21 0.16 -12.50 -7.74
C VAL A 21 -0.58 -13.77 -8.18
N ASN A 22 -1.89 -13.86 -7.90
CA ASN A 22 -2.76 -15.00 -8.15
C ASN A 22 -2.08 -16.34 -7.80
N PRO A 23 -1.81 -16.62 -6.51
CA PRO A 23 -1.08 -17.83 -6.10
C PRO A 23 -1.91 -19.13 -6.25
N GLY A 24 -3.14 -19.08 -6.75
CA GLY A 24 -4.04 -20.24 -6.88
C GLY A 24 -4.56 -20.78 -5.55
N MET A 25 -4.51 -19.96 -4.49
CA MET A 25 -4.85 -20.38 -3.13
C MET A 25 -6.30 -20.05 -2.71
N ASP A 26 -7.06 -19.36 -3.56
CA ASP A 26 -8.36 -18.77 -3.20
C ASP A 26 -9.57 -19.62 -3.64
N GLY A 27 -9.35 -20.93 -3.87
CA GLY A 27 -10.39 -21.91 -4.22
C GLY A 27 -11.08 -21.70 -5.58
N SER A 28 -10.77 -20.59 -6.26
CA SER A 28 -11.23 -20.22 -7.60
C SER A 28 -10.02 -19.74 -8.41
N ASP A 29 -9.42 -20.66 -9.18
CA ASP A 29 -8.40 -20.31 -10.17
C ASP A 29 -9.05 -19.52 -11.30
N TYR A 30 -9.11 -18.20 -11.15
CA TYR A 30 -9.54 -17.33 -12.24
C TYR A 30 -8.34 -17.08 -13.17
N LYS A 31 -8.57 -17.23 -14.48
CA LYS A 31 -7.57 -16.88 -15.49
C LYS A 31 -7.37 -15.37 -15.48
N MET A 32 -6.15 -14.93 -15.22
CA MET A 32 -5.74 -13.54 -15.26
C MET A 32 -4.56 -13.38 -16.22
N ASP A 33 -4.53 -12.27 -16.97
CA ASP A 33 -3.36 -11.93 -17.77
C ASP A 33 -2.15 -11.67 -16.85
N ASP A 34 -0.93 -11.87 -17.36
CA ASP A 34 0.28 -11.52 -16.61
C ASP A 34 0.21 -10.04 -16.18
N VAL A 35 0.33 -9.79 -14.89
CA VAL A 35 0.36 -8.44 -14.29
C VAL A 35 1.46 -7.59 -14.92
N LEU A 36 2.57 -8.21 -15.35
CA LEU A 36 3.68 -7.54 -16.00
C LEU A 36 3.45 -7.30 -17.51
N ALA A 37 2.36 -7.81 -18.09
CA ALA A 37 2.05 -7.58 -19.49
C ALA A 37 1.85 -6.07 -19.79
N PRO A 38 2.24 -5.58 -20.98
CA PRO A 38 2.18 -4.15 -21.32
C PRO A 38 0.80 -3.52 -21.08
N LYS A 39 -0.28 -4.25 -21.42
CA LYS A 39 -1.66 -3.81 -21.18
C LYS A 39 -1.92 -3.57 -19.69
N ARG A 40 -1.64 -4.55 -18.84
CA ARG A 40 -1.84 -4.45 -17.37
C ARG A 40 -0.97 -3.37 -16.75
N GLN A 41 0.27 -3.24 -17.22
CA GLN A 41 1.17 -2.17 -16.77
C GLN A 41 0.64 -0.78 -17.14
N CYS A 42 -0.06 -0.62 -18.26
CA CYS A 42 -0.73 0.63 -18.63
C CYS A 42 -1.89 0.94 -17.66
N GLU A 43 -2.77 -0.04 -17.43
CA GLU A 43 -3.92 0.08 -16.52
C GLU A 43 -3.49 0.41 -15.09
N ILE A 44 -2.46 -0.27 -14.58
CA ILE A 44 -1.90 -0.03 -13.24
C ILE A 44 -1.34 1.40 -13.13
N LYS A 45 -0.63 1.89 -14.15
CA LYS A 45 -0.13 3.27 -14.15
C LYS A 45 -1.28 4.27 -14.12
N GLN A 46 -2.34 4.05 -14.91
CA GLN A 46 -3.52 4.91 -14.89
C GLN A 46 -4.20 4.93 -13.51
N LEU A 47 -4.34 3.77 -12.87
CA LEU A 47 -4.87 3.67 -11.51
C LEU A 47 -4.01 4.44 -10.50
N VAL A 48 -2.69 4.31 -10.59
CA VAL A 48 -1.75 5.03 -9.71
C VAL A 48 -1.88 6.54 -9.90
N GLU A 49 -2.03 7.04 -11.13
CA GLU A 49 -2.26 8.48 -11.37
C GLU A 49 -3.58 8.97 -10.75
N GLN A 50 -4.65 8.16 -10.80
CA GLN A 50 -5.92 8.49 -10.14
C GLN A 50 -5.76 8.59 -8.62
N PHE A 51 -5.02 7.67 -8.00
CA PHE A 51 -4.74 7.75 -6.56
C PHE A 51 -3.80 8.89 -6.19
N LYS A 52 -2.87 9.25 -7.07
CA LYS A 52 -2.01 10.42 -6.86
C LYS A 52 -2.82 11.71 -6.81
N ALA A 53 -3.88 11.83 -7.61
CA ALA A 53 -4.77 13.00 -7.57
C ALA A 53 -5.48 13.18 -6.22
N PHE A 54 -5.69 12.10 -5.46
CA PHE A 54 -6.18 12.18 -4.07
C PHE A 54 -5.13 12.77 -3.10
N ASN A 55 -3.86 12.78 -3.50
CA ASN A 55 -2.71 13.29 -2.74
C ASN A 55 -2.64 12.70 -1.32
N PRO A 56 -2.54 11.37 -1.18
CA PRO A 56 -2.43 10.74 0.13
C PRO A 56 -1.07 11.07 0.75
N ILE A 57 -1.07 11.35 2.04
CA ILE A 57 0.17 11.61 2.79
C ILE A 57 0.81 10.32 3.30
N THR A 58 0.03 9.24 3.34
CA THR A 58 0.43 7.92 3.82
C THR A 58 -0.04 6.84 2.87
N VAL A 59 0.86 5.91 2.54
CA VAL A 59 0.59 4.70 1.77
C VAL A 59 0.87 3.49 2.67
N ALA A 60 -0.18 2.70 2.96
CA ALA A 60 -0.10 1.54 3.85
C ALA A 60 -0.44 0.23 3.13
N LEU A 61 0.46 -0.76 3.23
CA LEU A 61 0.35 -2.07 2.58
C LEU A 61 -0.10 -3.14 3.57
N GLU A 62 -0.95 -4.07 3.14
CA GLU A 62 -1.35 -5.19 3.98
C GLU A 62 -0.26 -6.28 4.01
N VAL A 63 0.49 -6.33 5.11
CA VAL A 63 1.65 -7.20 5.29
C VAL A 63 1.89 -7.42 6.79
N ASP A 64 2.39 -8.61 7.17
CA ASP A 64 2.71 -8.93 8.56
C ASP A 64 3.73 -7.95 9.16
N PHE A 65 3.52 -7.57 10.42
CA PHE A 65 4.38 -6.63 11.17
C PHE A 65 5.87 -6.99 11.09
N SER A 66 6.20 -8.28 11.13
CA SER A 66 7.58 -8.78 11.08
C SER A 66 8.32 -8.39 9.79
N ARG A 67 7.58 -8.09 8.71
CA ARG A 67 8.14 -7.75 7.39
C ARG A 67 8.34 -6.25 7.16
N ASN A 68 8.02 -5.39 8.13
CA ASN A 68 8.13 -3.94 7.96
C ASN A 68 9.55 -3.48 7.53
N ALA A 69 10.58 -4.02 8.17
CA ALA A 69 11.97 -3.66 7.86
C ALA A 69 12.38 -4.14 6.45
N GLU A 70 11.97 -5.36 6.08
CA GLU A 70 12.20 -5.95 4.76
C GLU A 70 11.56 -5.09 3.67
N ILE A 71 10.27 -4.76 3.80
CA ILE A 71 9.49 -4.00 2.81
C ILE A 71 10.04 -2.59 2.62
N ASN A 72 10.40 -1.92 3.70
CA ASN A 72 11.01 -0.60 3.56
C ASN A 72 12.41 -0.68 2.94
N ALA A 73 13.18 -1.75 3.17
CA ALA A 73 14.46 -1.95 2.48
C ALA A 73 14.27 -2.20 0.97
N GLU A 74 13.30 -3.03 0.58
CA GLU A 74 12.90 -3.22 -0.81
C GLU A 74 12.47 -1.91 -1.46
N TYR A 75 11.63 -1.13 -0.77
CA TYR A 75 11.16 0.16 -1.24
C TYR A 75 12.32 1.16 -1.44
N GLN A 76 13.28 1.22 -0.51
CA GLN A 76 14.49 2.01 -0.71
C GLN A 76 15.28 1.53 -1.94
N GLY A 77 15.37 0.22 -2.15
CA GLY A 77 15.96 -0.32 -3.37
C GLY A 77 15.22 0.14 -4.63
N TYR A 78 13.89 0.21 -4.58
CA TYR A 78 13.07 0.65 -5.71
C TYR A 78 13.23 2.14 -6.01
N LEU A 79 13.39 2.97 -4.97
CA LEU A 79 13.73 4.38 -5.12
C LEU A 79 15.11 4.55 -5.78
N LYS A 80 16.08 3.71 -5.40
CA LYS A 80 17.46 3.71 -5.92
C LYS A 80 17.62 2.98 -7.26
N GLY A 81 16.58 2.32 -7.76
CA GLY A 81 16.63 1.52 -8.99
C GLY A 81 17.34 0.17 -8.85
N THR A 82 17.66 -0.26 -7.63
CA THR A 82 18.31 -1.56 -7.34
C THR A 82 17.31 -2.69 -7.05
N TYR A 83 16.02 -2.37 -6.97
CA TYR A 83 14.94 -3.34 -6.79
C TYR A 83 13.97 -3.28 -7.98
N GLN A 84 13.62 -4.44 -8.52
CA GLN A 84 12.64 -4.59 -9.59
C GLN A 84 11.28 -4.97 -9.02
N LEU A 85 10.22 -4.29 -9.46
CA LEU A 85 8.87 -4.53 -8.97
C LEU A 85 8.39 -5.96 -9.31
N THR A 86 7.92 -6.68 -8.29
CA THR A 86 7.30 -8.00 -8.47
C THR A 86 5.83 -7.86 -8.85
N ARG A 87 5.15 -8.99 -9.12
CA ARG A 87 3.72 -9.03 -9.51
C ARG A 87 2.75 -8.55 -8.42
N GLY A 88 3.20 -8.45 -7.16
CA GLY A 88 2.34 -8.10 -6.05
C GLY A 88 1.77 -6.69 -6.15
N GLU A 89 0.50 -6.52 -5.79
CA GLU A 89 -0.18 -5.24 -5.57
C GLU A 89 0.64 -4.20 -4.79
N GLY A 90 1.33 -4.59 -3.71
CA GLY A 90 2.14 -3.69 -2.91
C GLY A 90 3.27 -3.06 -3.73
N ASN A 91 3.85 -3.84 -4.65
CA ASN A 91 4.85 -3.36 -5.60
C ASN A 91 4.20 -2.55 -6.74
N GLN A 92 3.18 -3.12 -7.36
CA GLN A 92 2.60 -2.56 -8.59
C GLN A 92 1.81 -1.28 -8.33
N ILE A 93 1.15 -1.14 -7.19
CA ILE A 93 0.34 0.03 -6.85
C ILE A 93 1.03 0.81 -5.73
N GLY A 94 1.32 0.15 -4.60
CA GLY A 94 1.84 0.80 -3.39
C GLY A 94 3.16 1.53 -3.60
N TYR A 95 4.21 0.83 -4.03
CA TYR A 95 5.54 1.41 -4.23
C TYR A 95 5.53 2.46 -5.33
N ARG A 96 4.77 2.24 -6.42
CA ARG A 96 4.63 3.23 -7.49
C ARG A 96 4.00 4.52 -6.99
N LEU A 97 2.87 4.42 -6.29
CA LEU A 97 2.15 5.56 -5.73
C LEU A 97 3.04 6.34 -4.75
N ALA A 98 3.64 5.64 -3.79
CA ALA A 98 4.54 6.25 -2.81
C ALA A 98 5.72 6.98 -3.49
N LYS A 99 6.34 6.37 -4.52
CA LYS A 99 7.42 7.01 -5.28
C LYS A 99 6.96 8.26 -6.02
N GLN A 100 5.78 8.22 -6.66
CA GLN A 100 5.26 9.37 -7.39
C GLN A 100 4.86 10.55 -6.48
N LEU A 101 4.53 10.26 -5.22
CA LEU A 101 4.23 11.26 -4.19
C LEU A 101 5.50 11.74 -3.44
N GLY A 102 6.67 11.17 -3.75
CA GLY A 102 7.92 11.52 -3.08
C GLY A 102 8.01 11.02 -1.62
N HIS A 103 7.25 9.99 -1.26
CA HIS A 103 7.30 9.43 0.09
C HIS A 103 8.65 8.74 0.32
N SER A 104 9.23 8.96 1.49
CA SER A 104 10.50 8.32 1.86
C SER A 104 10.33 6.87 2.33
N LYS A 105 9.10 6.46 2.65
CA LYS A 105 8.78 5.13 3.18
C LYS A 105 7.33 4.74 2.87
N VAL A 106 7.06 3.45 2.99
CA VAL A 106 5.70 2.90 3.02
C VAL A 106 5.40 2.37 4.41
N TYR A 107 4.13 2.31 4.76
CA TYR A 107 3.66 1.77 6.03
C TYR A 107 3.06 0.39 5.82
N TYR A 108 2.94 -0.37 6.89
CA TYR A 108 2.25 -1.64 6.90
C TYR A 108 1.01 -1.54 7.77
N VAL A 109 0.01 -2.33 7.42
CA VAL A 109 -1.17 -2.62 8.23
C VAL A 109 -1.34 -4.14 8.22
N ASP A 110 -1.75 -4.71 9.35
CA ASP A 110 -2.08 -6.14 9.46
C ASP A 110 -3.50 -6.23 10.01
N TYR A 111 -4.40 -6.84 9.24
CA TYR A 111 -5.79 -6.98 9.62
C TYR A 111 -6.07 -8.29 10.38
N PHE A 112 -5.15 -9.27 10.39
CA PHE A 112 -5.47 -10.65 10.78
C PHE A 112 -4.83 -11.20 12.06
N ARG A 113 -4.19 -10.39 12.90
CA ARG A 113 -3.88 -10.80 14.28
C ARG A 113 -4.76 -10.10 15.29
N SER A 114 -5.42 -10.90 16.13
CA SER A 114 -6.19 -10.47 17.30
C SER A 114 -5.51 -9.30 17.99
N SER A 115 -6.24 -8.19 18.13
CA SER A 115 -5.81 -6.97 18.83
C SER A 115 -5.37 -7.21 20.29
N LYS A 116 -5.57 -8.42 20.81
CA LYS A 116 -5.09 -8.85 22.13
C LYS A 116 -3.59 -9.18 22.15
N GLU A 117 -2.94 -9.43 21.01
CA GLU A 117 -1.56 -9.93 20.98
C GLU A 117 -0.50 -8.85 20.74
N ASN A 118 -0.84 -7.61 20.36
CA ASN A 118 0.19 -6.57 20.14
C ASN A 118 -0.31 -5.11 20.29
N PRO A 119 0.01 -4.41 21.40
CA PRO A 119 -0.38 -3.01 21.63
C PRO A 119 0.21 -1.98 20.65
N LYS A 120 1.26 -2.34 19.90
CA LYS A 120 1.98 -1.42 18.99
C LYS A 120 1.29 -1.19 17.64
N ALA A 121 0.26 -1.97 17.30
CA ALA A 121 -0.49 -1.79 16.04
C ALA A 121 -1.27 -0.46 15.97
N ARG A 122 -1.39 0.27 17.08
CA ARG A 122 -2.17 1.52 17.18
C ARG A 122 -1.42 2.78 16.76
N SER A 123 -0.08 2.78 16.70
CA SER A 123 0.69 4.03 16.66
C SER A 123 0.91 4.65 15.27
N GLY A 124 0.38 4.06 14.20
CA GLY A 124 0.63 4.52 12.82
C GLY A 124 -0.51 5.29 12.15
N LEU A 125 -1.68 5.40 12.79
CA LEU A 125 -2.93 5.85 12.15
C LEU A 125 -3.34 7.31 12.45
N GLY A 126 -2.42 8.12 12.97
CA GLY A 126 -2.72 9.50 13.43
C GLY A 126 -2.71 10.59 12.34
N ASP A 127 -2.32 10.26 11.10
CA ASP A 127 -2.01 11.27 10.09
C ASP A 127 -3.19 11.58 9.14
N PRO A 128 -3.43 12.86 8.78
CA PRO A 128 -4.70 13.32 8.19
C PRO A 128 -5.07 12.93 6.73
N LYS A 129 -4.38 12.03 6.02
CA LYS A 129 -4.87 11.42 4.74
C LYS A 129 -4.20 10.06 4.44
N ILE A 130 -4.86 8.95 4.74
CA ILE A 130 -4.27 7.60 4.59
C ILE A 130 -4.90 6.88 3.40
N VAL A 131 -4.10 6.31 2.51
CA VAL A 131 -4.56 5.23 1.63
C VAL A 131 -4.14 3.91 2.26
N SER A 132 -5.11 3.09 2.59
CA SER A 132 -4.89 1.73 3.07
C SER A 132 -5.26 0.75 1.96
N PHE A 133 -4.34 -0.13 1.61
CA PHE A 133 -4.67 -1.31 0.83
C PHE A 133 -5.16 -2.37 1.81
N ILE A 134 -6.42 -2.81 1.68
CA ILE A 134 -6.98 -3.93 2.45
C ILE A 134 -7.40 -4.98 1.43
N ILE A 135 -6.70 -6.09 1.41
CA ILE A 135 -6.77 -7.15 0.41
C ILE A 135 -7.22 -8.43 1.12
N ARG A 136 -8.31 -9.00 0.63
CA ARG A 136 -8.82 -10.30 1.10
C ARG A 136 -8.14 -11.45 0.37
#